data_AF-A0A948E0V2-F1
#
_entry.id   AF-A0A948E0V2-F1
#
_cell.length_a   1.000
_cell.length_b   1.000
_cell.length_c   1.000
_cell.angle_alpha   90.00
_cell.angle_beta   90.00
_cell.angle_gamma   90.00
#
_symmetry.space_group_name_H-M   'P 1'
#
loop_
_entity.id
_entity.type
_entity.pdbx_description
1 polymer ?
#
loop_
_entity_poly.entity_id
_entity_poly.type
_entity_poly.pdbx_seq_one_letter_code
_entity_poly.pdbx_strand_id
1 'polypeptide(L)'
;MKVSRFLFLAAALTFVFTSCDDDKNNNCGNGILDEGEQCDPEIPSPYSTCSEDCLLLQFCGNGLIEGNEECDDGNHGNNDGCSASCQKEVGCGNGYIDFTKGENGELLIEECDDGNLIDGDGCSATCTSEGAQVCGNGILEYGESCDDGNTTDGDGCSALCKVESGCGDGIRDWPIEICDDGNLVAGDGCSQYCRPEFDCGNGICEEEDGEFCDVCPQDCCPDCGNGILDEGETCEDSNNVRYDGCSPGCMDEDGTPTCGNLILETGEECDDGNVVEGDGCDENCLREFIVGDGICERTKNENCMNSLADCCPDCGNGKIDAGEECDGTLLNNQTCTNNCWEGGTIACTSYCMLDFTGCTGTGPVCGDSTAECSEKCDGSDFKGKNCSSFGYESGSLVCRSNCTIDTVGCSGFLYYAFSDFADSALPDGWTMAGEFALGTPTSVSGPSGCYSTPYCVGTDLAGEYANSLSYDTTYLKLPEIDLSIATAPVMTFYGWVDAESCCDGGKVQISNDGGITFVDIPTSEVSPAYQGTYGWTGVNTTWTQHTVNLTSYIGNTVVIRFAFRSDSSVTNEGWFIDDIIIEEQ
;
A
#
# COMPACT_ATOMS: atom_id res chain seq x y z
N MET A 1 4.32 -60.21 64.59
CA MET A 1 5.69 -60.67 64.89
C MET A 1 6.39 -60.94 63.56
N LYS A 2 7.65 -60.49 63.42
CA LYS A 2 8.62 -60.67 62.30
C LYS A 2 8.73 -59.59 61.21
N VAL A 3 9.67 -58.71 61.51
CA VAL A 3 10.71 -58.01 60.72
C VAL A 3 11.17 -58.68 59.41
N SER A 4 11.36 -57.88 58.35
CA SER A 4 12.56 -57.86 57.46
C SER A 4 12.52 -56.62 56.58
N ARG A 5 13.44 -55.64 56.73
CA ARG A 5 14.80 -55.51 56.16
C ARG A 5 14.78 -55.28 54.63
N PHE A 6 15.23 -54.10 54.18
CA PHE A 6 16.18 -53.84 53.07
C PHE A 6 16.60 -52.36 53.18
N LEU A 7 17.81 -52.03 53.64
CA LEU A 7 19.10 -51.89 52.93
C LEU A 7 19.22 -50.58 52.13
N PHE A 8 20.26 -49.82 52.48
CA PHE A 8 20.64 -48.45 52.09
C PHE A 8 20.99 -48.26 50.61
N LEU A 9 20.70 -47.07 50.06
CA LEU A 9 21.57 -46.39 49.08
C LEU A 9 21.47 -44.85 49.22
N ALA A 10 22.54 -44.16 48.85
CA ALA A 10 22.89 -42.78 49.18
C ALA A 10 22.11 -41.68 48.43
N ALA A 11 22.09 -40.50 49.03
CA ALA A 11 21.41 -39.28 48.60
C ALA A 11 22.17 -38.49 47.51
N ALA A 12 21.41 -37.85 46.59
CA ALA A 12 21.60 -36.45 46.17
C ALA A 12 20.45 -35.98 45.27
N LEU A 13 19.74 -34.95 45.75
CA LEU A 13 19.13 -33.80 45.08
C LEU A 13 18.49 -33.96 43.68
N THR A 14 17.17 -33.82 43.62
CA THR A 14 16.42 -33.28 42.47
C THR A 14 15.11 -32.71 43.00
N PHE A 15 14.91 -31.40 42.82
CA PHE A 15 13.63 -30.72 43.06
C PHE A 15 12.69 -31.06 41.90
N VAL A 16 11.50 -31.56 42.22
CA VAL A 16 10.37 -31.65 41.29
C VAL A 16 9.18 -30.99 41.96
N PHE A 17 8.75 -29.86 41.39
CA PHE A 17 7.47 -29.22 41.67
C PHE A 17 6.34 -30.14 41.19
N THR A 18 5.33 -30.39 42.03
CA THR A 18 3.98 -30.77 41.56
C THR A 18 2.90 -30.33 42.55
N SER A 19 1.93 -29.61 41.97
CA SER A 19 0.52 -29.37 42.34
C SER A 19 0.19 -28.75 43.71
N CYS A 20 -0.19 -27.48 43.69
CA CYS A 20 -1.39 -27.05 44.41
C CYS A 20 -2.47 -26.81 43.36
N ASP A 21 -3.60 -27.50 43.47
CA ASP A 21 -4.85 -27.06 42.85
C ASP A 21 -6.02 -27.25 43.83
N ASP A 22 -6.91 -26.27 43.76
CA ASP A 22 -8.27 -26.12 44.32
C ASP A 22 -8.58 -26.15 45.83
N ASP A 23 -8.82 -24.93 46.36
CA ASP A 23 -10.15 -24.52 46.84
C ASP A 23 -10.16 -22.98 47.01
N LYS A 24 -10.33 -22.23 45.92
CA LYS A 24 -11.00 -20.93 45.94
C LYS A 24 -12.49 -21.21 45.86
N ASN A 25 -13.25 -20.94 46.92
CA ASN A 25 -14.64 -20.56 46.72
C ASN A 25 -15.04 -19.51 47.74
N ASN A 26 -15.49 -18.36 47.23
CA ASN A 26 -16.75 -17.72 47.59
C ASN A 26 -16.65 -16.18 47.56
N ASN A 27 -16.16 -15.64 46.45
CA ASN A 27 -16.34 -14.22 46.13
C ASN A 27 -17.19 -14.00 44.87
N CYS A 28 -17.47 -15.05 44.11
CA CYS A 28 -18.26 -14.89 42.89
C CYS A 28 -19.69 -14.41 43.18
N GLY A 29 -20.10 -13.33 42.50
CA GLY A 29 -21.45 -12.75 42.65
C GLY A 29 -21.56 -11.82 43.83
N ASN A 30 -20.48 -11.12 44.19
CA ASN A 30 -20.46 -10.14 45.26
C ASN A 30 -20.62 -8.69 44.75
N GLY A 31 -20.74 -8.51 43.43
CA GLY A 31 -20.91 -7.21 42.78
C GLY A 31 -19.62 -6.44 42.58
N ILE A 32 -18.45 -7.11 42.66
CA ILE A 32 -17.11 -6.55 42.48
C ILE A 32 -16.25 -7.59 41.74
N LEU A 33 -15.51 -7.17 40.72
CA LEU A 33 -14.58 -8.05 40.01
C LEU A 33 -13.30 -8.25 40.85
N ASP A 34 -13.13 -9.42 41.47
CA ASP A 34 -12.00 -9.74 42.33
C ASP A 34 -10.79 -10.36 41.59
N GLU A 35 -9.61 -10.34 42.22
CA GLU A 35 -8.37 -10.88 41.66
C GLU A 35 -8.44 -12.41 41.44
N GLY A 36 -8.63 -12.80 40.18
CA GLY A 36 -8.79 -14.18 39.72
C GLY A 36 -10.23 -14.59 39.37
N GLU A 37 -11.17 -13.64 39.33
CA GLU A 37 -12.47 -13.79 38.69
C GLU A 37 -12.41 -13.18 37.28
N GLN A 38 -13.04 -13.81 36.28
CA GLN A 38 -13.10 -13.28 34.91
C GLN A 38 -14.31 -12.34 34.70
N CYS A 39 -15.34 -12.47 35.54
CA CYS A 39 -16.55 -11.65 35.55
C CYS A 39 -17.25 -11.76 36.93
N ASP A 40 -18.21 -10.89 37.24
CA ASP A 40 -19.10 -11.00 38.41
C ASP A 40 -20.59 -10.92 37.98
N PRO A 41 -21.45 -11.91 38.35
CA PRO A 41 -22.86 -11.96 37.96
C PRO A 41 -23.74 -10.77 38.41
N GLU A 42 -23.37 -10.03 39.45
CA GLU A 42 -24.13 -8.88 39.97
C GLU A 42 -23.71 -7.55 39.34
N ILE A 43 -22.68 -7.54 38.49
CA ILE A 43 -22.29 -6.40 37.63
C ILE A 43 -22.92 -6.58 36.24
N PRO A 44 -23.78 -5.65 35.78
CA PRO A 44 -24.32 -5.71 34.41
C PRO A 44 -23.19 -5.50 33.39
N SER A 45 -22.74 -6.59 32.76
CA SER A 45 -21.87 -6.55 31.58
C SER A 45 -22.72 -6.41 30.31
N PRO A 46 -22.36 -5.56 29.34
CA PRO A 46 -23.08 -5.44 28.08
C PRO A 46 -22.90 -6.64 27.14
N TYR A 47 -21.94 -7.55 27.38
CA TYR A 47 -21.53 -8.55 26.38
C TYR A 47 -21.23 -9.98 26.90
N SER A 48 -21.60 -10.36 28.13
CA SER A 48 -21.46 -11.76 28.56
C SER A 48 -22.41 -12.15 29.71
N THR A 49 -22.87 -13.41 29.73
CA THR A 49 -23.48 -13.99 30.94
C THR A 49 -22.39 -14.67 31.77
N CYS A 50 -22.18 -14.18 32.99
CA CYS A 50 -21.19 -14.73 33.92
C CYS A 50 -21.70 -16.02 34.57
N SER A 51 -20.88 -17.07 34.64
CA SER A 51 -21.24 -18.34 35.31
C SER A 51 -21.28 -18.19 36.84
N GLU A 52 -21.94 -19.11 37.55
CA GLU A 52 -21.97 -19.12 39.04
C GLU A 52 -20.58 -19.37 39.67
N ASP A 53 -19.57 -19.71 38.85
CA ASP A 53 -18.17 -19.89 39.23
C ASP A 53 -17.27 -18.72 38.76
N CYS A 54 -17.86 -17.61 38.29
CA CYS A 54 -17.17 -16.38 37.87
C CYS A 54 -16.21 -16.55 36.70
N LEU A 55 -16.61 -17.44 35.79
CA LEU A 55 -16.01 -17.62 34.48
C LEU A 55 -16.95 -17.06 33.41
N LEU A 56 -16.37 -16.46 32.38
CA LEU A 56 -17.12 -16.00 31.22
C LEU A 56 -17.70 -17.23 30.49
N LEU A 57 -19.00 -17.24 30.23
CA LEU A 57 -19.59 -18.28 29.39
C LEU A 57 -19.27 -17.97 27.91
N GLN A 58 -18.38 -18.80 27.36
CA GLN A 58 -17.98 -19.05 25.96
C GLN A 58 -18.93 -18.52 24.87
N PHE A 59 -18.37 -17.82 23.88
CA PHE A 59 -19.09 -17.28 22.72
C PHE A 59 -18.24 -17.39 21.46
N CYS A 60 -18.69 -18.26 20.56
CA CYS A 60 -18.06 -18.48 19.26
C CYS A 60 -18.12 -17.26 18.35
N GLY A 61 -17.10 -17.02 17.53
CA GLY A 61 -17.07 -15.97 16.53
C GLY A 61 -16.60 -14.61 17.03
N ASN A 62 -15.82 -14.57 18.11
CA ASN A 62 -15.29 -13.33 18.68
C ASN A 62 -13.81 -13.08 18.30
N GLY A 63 -13.23 -13.97 17.50
CA GLY A 63 -11.85 -13.96 17.03
C GLY A 63 -10.86 -14.58 18.01
N LEU A 64 -11.32 -15.20 19.10
CA LEU A 64 -10.49 -15.77 20.16
C LEU A 64 -10.94 -17.20 20.45
N ILE A 65 -10.01 -18.16 20.38
CA ILE A 65 -10.29 -19.55 20.79
C ILE A 65 -10.23 -19.63 22.31
N GLU A 66 -11.38 -19.74 22.99
CA GLU A 66 -11.47 -19.69 24.45
C GLU A 66 -12.17 -20.93 25.04
N GLY A 67 -11.70 -21.40 26.21
CA GLY A 67 -12.32 -22.54 26.90
C GLY A 67 -12.22 -23.87 26.14
N ASN A 68 -13.36 -24.40 25.67
CA ASN A 68 -13.48 -25.69 24.95
C ASN A 68 -14.04 -25.51 23.53
N GLU A 69 -13.81 -24.33 22.96
CA GLU A 69 -13.93 -24.05 21.53
C GLU A 69 -12.79 -24.74 20.77
N GLU A 70 -13.10 -25.41 19.67
CA GLU A 70 -12.11 -26.10 18.82
C GLU A 70 -11.52 -25.17 17.74
N CYS A 71 -12.18 -24.04 17.46
CA CYS A 71 -11.85 -23.00 16.50
C CYS A 71 -12.59 -21.71 16.88
N ASP A 72 -12.24 -20.57 16.27
CA ASP A 72 -13.02 -19.33 16.26
C ASP A 72 -12.52 -18.49 15.06
N ASP A 73 -13.42 -18.14 14.14
CA ASP A 73 -13.12 -17.44 12.87
C ASP A 73 -13.62 -15.99 12.87
N GLY A 74 -13.91 -15.42 14.05
CA GLY A 74 -14.29 -14.02 14.17
C GLY A 74 -15.71 -13.70 13.74
N ASN A 75 -16.54 -14.72 13.45
CA ASN A 75 -17.95 -14.52 13.19
C ASN A 75 -18.82 -15.75 13.60
N HIS A 76 -20.15 -15.62 13.60
CA HIS A 76 -21.08 -16.68 14.06
C HIS A 76 -21.70 -17.48 12.90
N GLY A 77 -20.96 -17.57 11.79
CA GLY A 77 -21.28 -18.29 10.57
C GLY A 77 -21.23 -19.80 10.75
N ASN A 78 -21.67 -20.54 9.75
CA ASN A 78 -21.31 -21.94 9.64
C ASN A 78 -20.79 -22.13 8.22
N ASN A 79 -19.83 -23.04 8.05
CA ASN A 79 -19.08 -23.39 6.85
C ASN A 79 -18.13 -22.29 6.36
N ASP A 80 -17.47 -21.62 7.29
CA ASP A 80 -16.49 -20.55 7.03
C ASP A 80 -15.18 -20.74 7.81
N GLY A 81 -14.94 -21.98 8.26
CA GLY A 81 -13.75 -22.42 8.97
C GLY A 81 -14.03 -22.71 10.46
N CYS A 82 -15.08 -22.11 11.04
CA CYS A 82 -15.56 -22.45 12.36
C CYS A 82 -17.08 -22.40 12.49
N SER A 83 -17.70 -23.48 12.97
CA SER A 83 -19.17 -23.49 13.12
C SER A 83 -19.63 -22.49 14.18
N ALA A 84 -20.89 -22.06 14.09
CA ALA A 84 -21.57 -21.26 15.11
C ALA A 84 -21.60 -21.90 16.51
N SER A 85 -21.19 -23.17 16.63
CA SER A 85 -21.03 -23.90 17.89
C SER A 85 -19.58 -24.15 18.29
N CYS A 86 -18.63 -23.49 17.62
CA CYS A 86 -17.18 -23.58 17.86
C CYS A 86 -16.62 -24.99 17.76
N GLN A 87 -17.19 -25.77 16.86
CA GLN A 87 -16.60 -27.01 16.38
C GLN A 87 -15.85 -26.73 15.09
N LYS A 88 -14.64 -27.29 14.97
CA LYS A 88 -13.80 -27.12 13.79
C LYS A 88 -14.51 -27.69 12.59
N GLU A 89 -14.86 -26.82 11.66
CA GLU A 89 -15.41 -27.23 10.37
C GLU A 89 -14.22 -27.59 9.47
N VAL A 90 -13.68 -28.79 9.67
CA VAL A 90 -12.76 -29.38 8.68
C VAL A 90 -13.65 -30.12 7.70
N GLY A 91 -13.74 -29.62 6.47
CA GLY A 91 -14.70 -30.21 5.56
C GLY A 91 -14.52 -29.78 4.13
N CYS A 92 -13.59 -30.46 3.47
CA CYS A 92 -13.63 -30.62 2.03
C CYS A 92 -15.05 -30.76 1.48
N GLY A 93 -15.32 -30.05 0.40
CA GLY A 93 -16.60 -30.05 -0.27
C GLY A 93 -17.59 -29.00 0.23
N ASN A 94 -17.11 -27.88 0.77
CA ASN A 94 -17.98 -26.77 1.20
C ASN A 94 -18.00 -25.59 0.22
N GLY A 95 -17.13 -25.61 -0.79
CA GLY A 95 -16.99 -24.62 -1.85
C GLY A 95 -15.89 -23.59 -1.60
N TYR A 96 -15.10 -23.75 -0.53
CA TYR A 96 -14.08 -22.80 -0.09
C TYR A 96 -12.78 -23.51 0.23
N ILE A 97 -11.63 -22.90 -0.10
CA ILE A 97 -10.32 -23.40 0.34
C ILE A 97 -10.11 -22.97 1.79
N ASP A 98 -10.24 -23.91 2.71
CA ASP A 98 -10.06 -23.62 4.13
C ASP A 98 -8.57 -23.58 4.53
N PHE A 99 -8.22 -22.61 5.39
CA PHE A 99 -6.91 -22.53 6.03
C PHE A 99 -7.06 -22.58 7.55
N THR A 100 -6.36 -23.52 8.18
CA THR A 100 -6.37 -23.62 9.65
C THR A 100 -4.96 -23.65 10.22
N LYS A 101 -4.81 -23.06 11.42
CA LYS A 101 -3.55 -23.11 12.17
C LYS A 101 -3.49 -24.42 12.97
N GLY A 102 -2.49 -25.24 12.69
CA GLY A 102 -2.24 -26.47 13.45
C GLY A 102 -1.81 -26.19 14.89
N GLU A 103 -1.90 -27.18 15.78
CA GLU A 103 -1.54 -27.09 17.20
C GLU A 103 -0.07 -26.66 17.46
N ASN A 104 0.78 -26.77 16.45
CA ASN A 104 2.19 -26.40 16.42
C ASN A 104 2.47 -25.06 15.70
N GLY A 105 1.43 -24.35 15.26
CA GLY A 105 1.56 -23.09 14.52
C GLY A 105 1.88 -23.25 13.04
N GLU A 106 1.85 -24.47 12.48
CA GLU A 106 1.96 -24.71 11.04
C GLU A 106 0.62 -24.38 10.35
N LEU A 107 0.68 -23.73 9.19
CA LEU A 107 -0.49 -23.43 8.37
C LEU A 107 -0.87 -24.69 7.59
N LEU A 108 -2.04 -25.24 7.90
CA LEU A 108 -2.65 -26.37 7.18
C LEU A 108 -3.68 -25.81 6.23
N ILE A 109 -3.40 -25.92 4.93
CA ILE A 109 -4.23 -25.43 3.84
C ILE A 109 -4.79 -26.65 3.10
N GLU A 110 -6.08 -26.66 2.78
CA GLU A 110 -6.67 -27.64 1.87
C GLU A 110 -6.09 -27.46 0.45
N GLU A 111 -5.75 -28.54 -0.24
CA GLU A 111 -5.10 -28.45 -1.56
C GLU A 111 -6.08 -28.07 -2.68
N CYS A 112 -7.38 -28.32 -2.46
CA CYS A 112 -8.52 -28.00 -3.33
C CYS A 112 -9.83 -28.06 -2.51
N ASP A 113 -10.94 -27.54 -3.05
CA ASP A 113 -12.32 -27.80 -2.58
C ASP A 113 -13.27 -27.58 -3.78
N ASP A 114 -14.17 -28.53 -4.08
CA ASP A 114 -15.12 -28.48 -5.21
C ASP A 114 -16.60 -28.47 -4.79
N GLY A 115 -16.88 -28.06 -3.54
CA GLY A 115 -18.25 -27.89 -3.06
C GLY A 115 -18.99 -29.20 -2.79
N ASN A 116 -18.33 -30.36 -2.86
CA ASN A 116 -18.89 -31.61 -2.40
C ASN A 116 -17.84 -32.69 -1.97
N LEU A 117 -18.30 -33.84 -1.47
CA LEU A 117 -17.44 -34.93 -0.95
C LEU A 117 -17.40 -36.16 -1.88
N ILE A 118 -17.64 -35.97 -3.19
CA ILE A 118 -17.52 -37.04 -4.17
C ILE A 118 -16.04 -37.15 -4.54
N ASP A 119 -15.58 -38.37 -4.77
CA ASP A 119 -14.22 -38.58 -5.29
C ASP A 119 -14.31 -38.60 -6.83
N GLY A 120 -13.43 -37.84 -7.49
CA GLY A 120 -13.16 -37.88 -8.92
C GLY A 120 -13.79 -36.77 -9.76
N ASP A 121 -14.27 -35.68 -9.13
CA ASP A 121 -14.93 -34.53 -9.76
C ASP A 121 -14.19 -33.19 -9.57
N GLY A 122 -12.91 -33.26 -9.22
CA GLY A 122 -12.02 -32.09 -9.16
C GLY A 122 -11.21 -32.06 -7.88
N CYS A 123 -11.88 -32.35 -6.75
CA CYS A 123 -11.26 -32.47 -5.44
C CYS A 123 -11.73 -33.75 -4.74
N SER A 124 -10.79 -34.52 -4.16
CA SER A 124 -11.21 -35.70 -3.38
C SER A 124 -11.97 -35.31 -2.12
N ALA A 125 -12.74 -36.24 -1.55
CA ALA A 125 -13.36 -36.10 -0.23
C ALA A 125 -12.37 -35.86 0.94
N THR A 126 -11.06 -35.83 0.65
CA THR A 126 -9.97 -35.54 1.59
C THR A 126 -9.11 -34.34 1.18
N CYS A 127 -9.61 -33.48 0.28
CA CYS A 127 -8.96 -32.22 -0.10
C CYS A 127 -7.57 -32.39 -0.69
N THR A 128 -7.44 -33.47 -1.47
CA THR A 128 -6.31 -33.72 -2.36
C THR A 128 -6.80 -33.56 -3.79
N SER A 129 -6.10 -32.77 -4.61
CA SER A 129 -6.47 -32.56 -6.01
C SER A 129 -6.41 -33.87 -6.79
N GLU A 130 -7.52 -34.25 -7.43
CA GLU A 130 -7.63 -35.52 -8.17
C GLU A 130 -7.35 -35.38 -9.68
N GLY A 131 -7.12 -34.14 -10.12
CA GLY A 131 -6.43 -33.82 -11.36
C GLY A 131 -7.31 -33.57 -12.59
N ALA A 132 -6.77 -32.66 -13.42
CA ALA A 132 -7.20 -32.12 -14.71
C ALA A 132 -8.60 -31.48 -14.72
N GLN A 133 -8.61 -30.15 -14.50
CA GLN A 133 -9.68 -29.21 -14.86
C GLN A 133 -10.46 -29.67 -16.10
N VAL A 134 -11.79 -29.78 -15.97
CA VAL A 134 -12.67 -30.20 -17.06
C VAL A 134 -13.60 -29.06 -17.45
N CYS A 135 -13.03 -28.13 -18.22
CA CYS A 135 -13.81 -27.06 -18.80
C CYS A 135 -15.05 -27.54 -19.53
N GLY A 136 -16.13 -26.85 -19.29
CA GLY A 136 -17.41 -27.03 -19.94
C GLY A 136 -18.30 -28.07 -19.29
N ASN A 137 -18.12 -28.31 -17.99
CA ASN A 137 -18.95 -29.24 -17.23
C ASN A 137 -20.05 -28.54 -16.40
N GLY A 138 -20.01 -27.21 -16.34
CA GLY A 138 -20.96 -26.32 -15.68
C GLY A 138 -20.64 -26.06 -14.22
N ILE A 139 -19.42 -26.40 -13.79
CA ILE A 139 -18.94 -26.28 -12.41
C ILE A 139 -17.60 -25.57 -12.48
N LEU A 140 -17.47 -24.44 -11.78
CA LEU A 140 -16.20 -23.72 -11.70
C LEU A 140 -15.26 -24.46 -10.74
N GLU A 141 -14.24 -25.14 -11.28
CA GLU A 141 -13.27 -25.93 -10.51
C GLU A 141 -12.01 -25.11 -10.13
N TYR A 142 -11.29 -25.52 -9.07
CA TYR A 142 -10.04 -24.85 -8.66
C TYR A 142 -8.98 -24.91 -9.77
N GLY A 143 -8.59 -23.75 -10.29
CA GLY A 143 -7.66 -23.59 -11.42
C GLY A 143 -8.32 -23.25 -12.76
N GLU A 144 -9.64 -23.25 -12.83
CA GLU A 144 -10.41 -22.70 -13.95
C GLU A 144 -10.64 -21.20 -13.74
N SER A 145 -10.45 -20.39 -14.79
CA SER A 145 -10.80 -18.96 -14.73
C SER A 145 -12.28 -18.70 -15.08
N CYS A 146 -12.97 -19.71 -15.61
CA CYS A 146 -14.40 -19.74 -15.96
C CYS A 146 -14.84 -21.20 -16.26
N ASP A 147 -16.14 -21.47 -16.27
CA ASP A 147 -16.77 -22.66 -16.88
C ASP A 147 -18.22 -22.32 -17.27
N ASP A 148 -18.56 -22.38 -18.57
CA ASP A 148 -19.88 -22.01 -19.12
C ASP A 148 -20.78 -23.22 -19.44
N GLY A 149 -20.43 -24.41 -18.94
CA GLY A 149 -21.19 -25.63 -19.17
C GLY A 149 -20.98 -26.27 -20.53
N ASN A 150 -20.04 -25.78 -21.36
CA ASN A 150 -19.60 -26.47 -22.56
C ASN A 150 -18.16 -26.11 -23.02
N THR A 151 -17.69 -26.67 -24.14
CA THR A 151 -16.33 -26.44 -24.67
C THR A 151 -16.34 -25.75 -26.04
N THR A 152 -17.39 -24.98 -26.30
CA THR A 152 -17.43 -24.08 -27.44
C THR A 152 -16.52 -22.88 -27.13
N ASP A 153 -15.90 -22.31 -28.16
CA ASP A 153 -15.13 -21.09 -27.97
C ASP A 153 -16.04 -19.92 -28.41
N GLY A 154 -16.07 -18.85 -27.62
CA GLY A 154 -16.75 -17.58 -27.88
C GLY A 154 -18.10 -17.40 -27.17
N ASP A 155 -18.41 -18.21 -26.16
CA ASP A 155 -19.67 -18.21 -25.41
C ASP A 155 -19.50 -17.98 -23.89
N GLY A 156 -18.39 -17.36 -23.50
CA GLY A 156 -18.11 -16.94 -22.12
C GLY A 156 -16.89 -17.64 -21.54
N CYS A 157 -16.69 -18.92 -21.88
CA CYS A 157 -15.52 -19.66 -21.45
C CYS A 157 -14.91 -20.55 -22.53
N SER A 158 -13.62 -20.34 -22.85
CA SER A 158 -12.92 -21.19 -23.81
C SER A 158 -12.85 -22.64 -23.35
N ALA A 159 -12.62 -23.56 -24.30
CA ALA A 159 -12.30 -24.96 -24.02
C ALA A 159 -11.03 -25.19 -23.16
N LEU A 160 -10.31 -24.12 -22.78
CA LEU A 160 -9.11 -24.12 -21.94
C LEU A 160 -9.30 -23.38 -20.60
N CYS A 161 -10.53 -23.04 -20.23
CA CYS A 161 -10.91 -22.35 -18.99
C CYS A 161 -10.26 -20.99 -18.83
N LYS A 162 -10.10 -20.32 -19.96
CA LYS A 162 -9.81 -18.89 -20.02
C LYS A 162 -11.09 -18.18 -20.32
N VAL A 163 -11.37 -17.15 -19.52
CA VAL A 163 -12.50 -16.24 -19.76
C VAL A 163 -12.35 -15.69 -21.16
N GLU A 164 -13.37 -15.94 -21.98
CA GLU A 164 -13.50 -15.31 -23.28
C GLU A 164 -14.49 -14.16 -23.13
N SER A 165 -14.30 -13.05 -23.83
CA SER A 165 -15.24 -11.93 -23.77
C SER A 165 -16.60 -12.39 -24.30
N GLY A 166 -17.53 -12.72 -23.40
CA GLY A 166 -18.79 -13.43 -23.64
C GLY A 166 -19.98 -12.54 -23.93
N CYS A 167 -19.80 -11.47 -24.71
CA CYS A 167 -20.89 -10.53 -24.93
C CYS A 167 -22.09 -11.13 -25.65
N GLY A 168 -23.30 -10.85 -25.17
CA GLY A 168 -24.55 -11.17 -25.83
C GLY A 168 -25.16 -12.52 -25.46
N ASP A 169 -24.88 -13.04 -24.28
CA ASP A 169 -25.34 -14.36 -23.82
C ASP A 169 -26.54 -14.29 -22.85
N GLY A 170 -26.88 -13.08 -22.39
CA GLY A 170 -28.01 -12.79 -21.51
C GLY A 170 -27.67 -12.83 -20.02
N ILE A 171 -26.39 -12.99 -19.68
CA ILE A 171 -25.84 -12.96 -18.33
C ILE A 171 -24.90 -11.75 -18.26
N ARG A 172 -24.66 -11.22 -17.05
CA ARG A 172 -23.72 -10.13 -16.84
C ARG A 172 -22.58 -10.60 -15.93
N ASP A 173 -21.47 -10.96 -16.54
CA ASP A 173 -20.26 -11.52 -15.94
C ASP A 173 -19.33 -10.44 -15.39
N TRP A 174 -19.58 -10.07 -14.13
CA TRP A 174 -18.73 -9.13 -13.39
C TRP A 174 -17.43 -9.82 -12.91
N PRO A 175 -16.25 -9.17 -12.97
CA PRO A 175 -15.96 -7.78 -13.34
C PRO A 175 -15.58 -7.54 -14.82
N ILE A 176 -15.74 -8.54 -15.69
CA ILE A 176 -15.07 -8.59 -17.01
C ILE A 176 -15.93 -7.97 -18.12
N GLU A 177 -17.26 -7.97 -18.01
CA GLU A 177 -18.16 -7.27 -18.92
C GLU A 177 -19.04 -6.20 -18.24
N ILE A 178 -19.17 -5.06 -18.91
CA ILE A 178 -19.82 -3.86 -18.35
C ILE A 178 -21.30 -3.80 -18.73
N CYS A 179 -21.71 -4.41 -19.85
CA CYS A 179 -23.10 -4.59 -20.28
C CYS A 179 -23.26 -5.94 -20.99
N ASP A 180 -24.51 -6.42 -21.08
CA ASP A 180 -24.95 -7.56 -21.91
C ASP A 180 -26.44 -7.36 -22.24
N ASP A 181 -26.84 -7.44 -23.51
CA ASP A 181 -28.23 -7.31 -23.95
C ASP A 181 -28.82 -8.61 -24.54
N GLY A 182 -28.15 -9.74 -24.27
CA GLY A 182 -28.58 -11.07 -24.67
C GLY A 182 -28.40 -11.38 -26.15
N ASN A 183 -27.66 -10.55 -26.91
CA ASN A 183 -27.22 -10.89 -28.26
C ASN A 183 -25.99 -10.09 -28.75
N LEU A 184 -25.50 -10.38 -29.97
CA LEU A 184 -24.33 -9.73 -30.58
C LEU A 184 -24.69 -8.70 -31.67
N VAL A 185 -25.96 -8.27 -31.75
CA VAL A 185 -26.36 -7.21 -32.67
C VAL A 185 -25.80 -5.88 -32.14
N ALA A 186 -25.48 -4.98 -33.06
CA ALA A 186 -25.02 -3.65 -32.71
C ALA A 186 -26.20 -2.67 -32.84
N GLY A 187 -26.38 -1.82 -31.83
CA GLY A 187 -27.36 -0.74 -31.73
C GLY A 187 -28.64 -1.12 -30.99
N ASP A 188 -28.63 -2.14 -30.14
CA ASP A 188 -29.80 -2.59 -29.37
C ASP A 188 -29.61 -2.64 -27.84
N GLY A 189 -28.48 -2.13 -27.35
CA GLY A 189 -28.22 -1.87 -25.94
C GLY A 189 -26.77 -2.14 -25.53
N CYS A 190 -26.14 -3.15 -26.12
CA CYS A 190 -24.75 -3.50 -25.87
C CYS A 190 -24.06 -3.97 -27.16
N SER A 191 -22.87 -3.43 -27.43
CA SER A 191 -22.11 -3.82 -28.62
C SER A 191 -21.61 -5.24 -28.54
N GLN A 192 -21.28 -5.82 -29.70
CA GLN A 192 -20.55 -7.10 -29.84
C GLN A 192 -19.19 -7.19 -29.08
N TYR A 193 -18.75 -6.12 -28.41
CA TYR A 193 -17.53 -6.04 -27.61
C TYR A 193 -17.79 -5.66 -26.15
N CYS A 194 -19.03 -5.79 -25.67
CA CYS A 194 -19.41 -5.52 -24.28
C CYS A 194 -19.14 -4.10 -23.82
N ARG A 195 -19.40 -3.19 -24.77
CA ARG A 195 -19.49 -1.75 -24.52
C ARG A 195 -20.92 -1.32 -24.70
N PRO A 196 -21.48 -0.55 -23.75
CA PRO A 196 -22.82 -0.03 -23.90
C PRO A 196 -22.97 0.74 -25.21
N GLU A 197 -24.07 0.51 -25.92
CA GLU A 197 -24.39 1.21 -27.17
C GLU A 197 -25.56 2.15 -26.90
N PHE A 198 -25.25 3.43 -26.70
CA PHE A 198 -26.23 4.50 -26.52
C PHE A 198 -26.41 5.28 -27.83
N ASP A 199 -27.60 5.80 -28.06
CA ASP A 199 -28.00 6.49 -29.29
C ASP A 199 -27.79 8.02 -29.14
N CYS A 200 -26.54 8.46 -28.97
CA CYS A 200 -26.23 9.88 -28.80
C CYS A 200 -26.58 10.71 -30.08
N GLY A 201 -27.08 11.93 -29.90
CA GLY A 201 -27.50 12.88 -30.94
C GLY A 201 -29.00 12.86 -31.26
N ASN A 202 -29.82 12.26 -30.39
CA ASN A 202 -31.29 12.19 -30.57
C ASN A 202 -32.03 13.39 -29.92
N GLY A 203 -31.32 14.21 -29.15
CA GLY A 203 -31.80 15.41 -28.46
C GLY A 203 -32.51 15.15 -27.13
N ILE A 204 -32.35 13.97 -26.54
CA ILE A 204 -32.93 13.55 -25.26
C ILE A 204 -31.79 12.96 -24.41
N CYS A 205 -31.68 13.38 -23.15
CA CYS A 205 -30.74 12.81 -22.21
C CYS A 205 -31.46 11.77 -21.33
N GLU A 206 -31.11 10.50 -21.46
CA GLU A 206 -31.76 9.36 -20.78
C GLU A 206 -30.90 8.83 -19.62
N GLU A 207 -30.87 9.58 -18.50
CA GLU A 207 -30.03 9.29 -17.31
C GLU A 207 -30.25 7.90 -16.70
N GLU A 208 -31.46 7.34 -16.80
CA GLU A 208 -31.79 6.00 -16.28
C GLU A 208 -31.14 4.87 -17.08
N ASP A 209 -30.77 5.14 -18.34
CA ASP A 209 -30.15 4.20 -19.26
C ASP A 209 -28.63 4.44 -19.40
N GLY A 210 -28.05 5.36 -18.61
CA GLY A 210 -26.60 5.58 -18.53
C GLY A 210 -26.05 6.68 -19.44
N GLU A 211 -26.92 7.50 -20.04
CA GLU A 211 -26.53 8.67 -20.82
C GLU A 211 -26.16 9.84 -19.88
N PHE A 212 -24.86 10.02 -19.64
CA PHE A 212 -24.30 11.14 -18.88
C PHE A 212 -23.45 12.06 -19.77
N CYS A 213 -23.18 13.30 -19.35
CA CYS A 213 -22.39 14.28 -20.12
C CYS A 213 -21.03 13.74 -20.60
N ASP A 214 -20.36 12.93 -19.78
CA ASP A 214 -19.05 12.33 -20.12
C ASP A 214 -19.15 11.22 -21.18
N VAL A 215 -20.36 10.72 -21.44
CA VAL A 215 -20.66 9.55 -22.28
C VAL A 215 -21.42 9.94 -23.56
N CYS A 216 -22.45 10.80 -23.46
CA CYS A 216 -23.20 11.38 -24.58
C CYS A 216 -23.24 12.92 -24.51
N PRO A 217 -22.14 13.62 -24.88
CA PRO A 217 -22.08 15.08 -24.82
C PRO A 217 -23.07 15.79 -25.76
N GLN A 218 -23.44 15.14 -26.86
CA GLN A 218 -24.31 15.70 -27.91
C GLN A 218 -25.77 15.90 -27.45
N ASP A 219 -26.22 15.17 -26.44
CA ASP A 219 -27.59 15.24 -25.91
C ASP A 219 -27.65 15.78 -24.48
N CYS A 220 -26.64 15.49 -23.68
CA CYS A 220 -26.62 15.79 -22.25
C CYS A 220 -25.81 17.04 -21.86
N CYS A 221 -24.98 17.61 -22.76
CA CYS A 221 -24.22 18.84 -22.50
C CYS A 221 -24.78 20.07 -23.26
N PRO A 222 -24.56 21.31 -22.77
CA PRO A 222 -24.98 22.54 -23.45
C PRO A 222 -24.38 22.66 -24.86
N ASP A 223 -25.06 23.40 -25.74
CA ASP A 223 -24.86 23.44 -27.19
C ASP A 223 -23.63 24.29 -27.59
N CYS A 224 -22.42 23.81 -27.25
CA CYS A 224 -21.15 24.47 -27.53
C CYS A 224 -20.93 24.78 -29.01
N GLY A 225 -20.41 25.96 -29.32
CA GLY A 225 -20.08 26.40 -30.67
C GLY A 225 -21.23 27.15 -31.38
N ASN A 226 -22.29 27.51 -30.64
CA ASN A 226 -23.48 28.15 -31.20
C ASN A 226 -23.36 29.69 -31.32
N GLY A 227 -22.25 30.27 -30.83
CA GLY A 227 -21.94 31.69 -30.78
C GLY A 227 -22.50 32.45 -29.58
N ILE A 228 -22.98 31.76 -28.54
CA ILE A 228 -23.57 32.31 -27.32
C ILE A 228 -23.06 31.52 -26.12
N LEU A 229 -22.53 32.21 -25.11
CA LEU A 229 -22.12 31.57 -23.84
C LEU A 229 -23.37 31.34 -22.96
N ASP A 230 -23.84 30.10 -22.91
CA ASP A 230 -25.03 29.67 -22.16
C ASP A 230 -24.74 29.33 -20.68
N GLU A 231 -25.78 29.29 -19.84
CA GLU A 231 -25.66 28.98 -18.41
C GLU A 231 -25.30 27.49 -18.22
N GLY A 232 -24.02 27.19 -18.03
CA GLY A 232 -23.47 25.84 -17.94
C GLY A 232 -22.20 25.61 -18.78
N GLU A 233 -21.84 26.55 -19.66
CA GLU A 233 -20.63 26.51 -20.49
C GLU A 233 -19.46 27.24 -19.83
N THR A 234 -18.23 26.73 -20.01
CA THR A 234 -17.02 27.40 -19.51
C THR A 234 -16.27 28.21 -20.59
N CYS A 235 -16.54 27.95 -21.87
CA CYS A 235 -16.05 28.70 -23.04
C CYS A 235 -17.03 28.62 -24.22
N GLU A 236 -16.85 29.46 -25.25
CA GLU A 236 -17.63 29.50 -26.50
C GLU A 236 -16.84 30.19 -27.63
N ASP A 237 -16.67 29.55 -28.79
CA ASP A 237 -15.85 30.07 -29.92
C ASP A 237 -16.56 30.01 -31.31
N SER A 238 -17.88 29.86 -31.30
CA SER A 238 -18.77 29.84 -32.46
C SER A 238 -18.55 28.66 -33.42
N ASN A 239 -17.84 27.62 -33.00
CA ASN A 239 -17.71 26.37 -33.74
C ASN A 239 -17.35 25.17 -32.83
N ASN A 240 -17.16 23.96 -33.39
CA ASN A 240 -16.80 22.75 -32.62
C ASN A 240 -15.52 22.10 -33.19
N VAL A 241 -14.64 22.91 -33.77
CA VAL A 241 -13.30 22.47 -34.14
C VAL A 241 -12.53 22.28 -32.82
N ARG A 242 -11.59 21.35 -32.84
CA ARG A 242 -10.70 21.15 -31.70
C ARG A 242 -9.48 22.04 -31.87
N TYR A 243 -9.01 22.63 -30.77
CA TYR A 243 -7.80 23.44 -30.61
C TYR A 243 -7.84 24.81 -31.30
N ASP A 244 -9.01 25.44 -31.36
CA ASP A 244 -9.19 26.80 -31.88
C ASP A 244 -9.96 27.76 -30.96
N GLY A 245 -10.10 27.38 -29.69
CA GLY A 245 -10.66 28.22 -28.63
C GLY A 245 -11.38 27.39 -27.58
N CYS A 246 -12.37 26.60 -27.99
CA CYS A 246 -13.21 25.84 -27.07
C CYS A 246 -13.43 24.41 -27.61
N SER A 247 -13.27 23.43 -26.74
CA SER A 247 -13.53 22.04 -27.10
C SER A 247 -15.00 21.82 -27.46
N PRO A 248 -15.29 20.76 -28.22
CA PRO A 248 -16.67 20.29 -28.43
C PRO A 248 -17.46 19.96 -27.15
N GLY A 249 -16.81 19.93 -25.98
CA GLY A 249 -17.42 19.70 -24.67
C GLY A 249 -17.42 20.93 -23.75
N CYS A 250 -17.36 22.14 -24.30
CA CYS A 250 -17.38 23.41 -23.57
C CYS A 250 -16.21 23.62 -22.58
N MET A 251 -15.08 22.97 -22.81
CA MET A 251 -13.81 23.16 -22.06
C MET A 251 -12.80 23.95 -22.89
N ASP A 252 -12.14 24.93 -22.28
CA ASP A 252 -11.18 25.82 -22.95
C ASP A 252 -10.02 25.02 -23.58
N GLU A 253 -9.76 25.24 -24.87
CA GLU A 253 -8.74 24.54 -25.66
C GLU A 253 -7.63 25.47 -26.17
N ASP A 254 -7.65 26.76 -25.80
CA ASP A 254 -6.60 27.73 -26.16
C ASP A 254 -5.29 27.47 -25.36
N GLY A 255 -4.68 26.32 -25.62
CA GLY A 255 -3.40 25.87 -25.10
C GLY A 255 -2.19 26.57 -25.72
N THR A 256 -2.05 27.87 -25.52
CA THR A 256 -0.72 28.48 -25.43
C THR A 256 -0.56 29.12 -24.06
N PRO A 257 0.04 28.42 -23.08
CA PRO A 257 0.41 29.05 -21.81
C PRO A 257 1.27 30.28 -22.07
N THR A 258 0.86 31.42 -21.52
CA THR A 258 1.56 32.70 -21.73
C THR A 258 2.43 33.03 -20.53
N CYS A 259 3.68 32.58 -20.59
CA CYS A 259 4.65 32.81 -19.54
C CYS A 259 4.83 34.26 -19.12
N GLY A 260 4.80 34.47 -17.81
CA GLY A 260 5.12 35.74 -17.17
C GLY A 260 3.92 36.67 -17.05
N ASN A 261 2.71 36.13 -16.94
CA ASN A 261 1.47 36.89 -16.83
C ASN A 261 0.88 36.92 -15.40
N LEU A 262 1.54 36.29 -14.42
CA LEU A 262 1.16 36.08 -13.01
C LEU A 262 -0.01 35.12 -12.78
N ILE A 263 -0.34 34.28 -13.75
CA ILE A 263 -1.45 33.34 -13.70
C ILE A 263 -0.90 31.97 -14.09
N LEU A 264 -0.94 31.02 -13.17
CA LEU A 264 -0.53 29.65 -13.46
C LEU A 264 -1.61 28.96 -14.31
N GLU A 265 -1.34 28.75 -15.59
CA GLU A 265 -2.24 28.15 -16.59
C GLU A 265 -2.00 26.63 -16.77
N THR A 266 -2.99 25.91 -17.31
CA THR A 266 -2.84 24.46 -17.57
C THR A 266 -1.81 24.25 -18.68
N GLY A 267 -0.63 23.73 -18.32
CA GLY A 267 0.53 23.61 -19.22
C GLY A 267 1.77 24.37 -18.77
N GLU A 268 1.67 25.20 -17.73
CA GLU A 268 2.80 25.88 -17.06
C GLU A 268 3.26 25.10 -15.83
N GLU A 269 4.57 24.95 -15.63
CA GLU A 269 5.15 24.42 -14.40
C GLU A 269 5.28 25.51 -13.32
N CYS A 270 5.36 26.77 -13.75
CA CYS A 270 5.35 27.97 -12.92
C CYS A 270 5.06 29.25 -13.76
N ASP A 271 4.68 30.35 -13.09
CA ASP A 271 4.64 31.71 -13.67
C ASP A 271 5.03 32.75 -12.59
N ASP A 272 6.10 33.52 -12.83
CA ASP A 272 6.62 34.53 -11.90
C ASP A 272 6.30 35.99 -12.28
N GLY A 273 5.45 36.16 -13.30
CA GLY A 273 5.05 37.47 -13.80
C GLY A 273 6.03 38.14 -14.74
N ASN A 274 7.06 37.42 -15.18
CA ASN A 274 7.93 37.85 -16.26
C ASN A 274 8.60 36.65 -16.99
N VAL A 275 9.55 36.94 -17.88
CA VAL A 275 10.29 35.92 -18.69
C VAL A 275 11.80 36.13 -18.59
N VAL A 276 12.26 36.68 -17.46
CA VAL A 276 13.70 36.90 -17.23
C VAL A 276 14.32 35.59 -16.78
N GLU A 277 15.48 35.25 -17.35
CA GLU A 277 16.18 34.05 -16.89
C GLU A 277 16.77 34.23 -15.48
N GLY A 278 16.45 33.32 -14.57
CA GLY A 278 17.05 33.12 -13.24
C GLY A 278 16.32 33.80 -12.06
N ASP A 279 15.04 34.16 -12.19
CA ASP A 279 14.23 34.74 -11.12
C ASP A 279 12.95 33.98 -10.75
N GLY A 280 12.70 32.83 -11.39
CA GLY A 280 11.65 31.90 -10.99
C GLY A 280 11.23 30.95 -12.11
N CYS A 281 10.88 31.49 -13.28
CA CYS A 281 10.36 30.76 -14.43
C CYS A 281 11.05 31.16 -15.73
N ASP A 282 11.42 30.16 -16.53
CA ASP A 282 12.06 30.41 -17.82
C ASP A 282 11.05 30.83 -18.89
N GLU A 283 11.54 31.20 -20.07
CA GLU A 283 10.69 31.63 -21.20
C GLU A 283 9.72 30.55 -21.73
N ASN A 284 9.83 29.30 -21.26
CA ASN A 284 8.97 28.18 -21.60
C ASN A 284 8.09 27.71 -20.43
N CYS A 285 8.01 28.48 -19.34
CA CYS A 285 7.24 28.20 -18.13
C CYS A 285 7.65 26.93 -17.40
N LEU A 286 8.94 26.62 -17.48
CA LEU A 286 9.57 25.63 -16.64
C LEU A 286 10.22 26.34 -15.46
N ARG A 287 10.14 25.70 -14.27
CA ARG A 287 10.78 26.26 -13.09
C ARG A 287 12.28 26.36 -13.32
N GLU A 288 12.80 27.54 -13.04
CA GLU A 288 14.22 27.78 -13.15
C GLU A 288 14.94 27.14 -11.99
N PHE A 289 15.86 26.26 -12.36
CA PHE A 289 16.76 25.60 -11.45
C PHE A 289 17.63 26.63 -10.68
N ILE A 290 17.46 26.73 -9.35
CA ILE A 290 18.24 27.68 -8.54
C ILE A 290 19.58 27.05 -8.14
N VAL A 291 20.63 27.34 -8.91
CA VAL A 291 22.01 27.06 -8.51
C VAL A 291 22.49 28.14 -7.52
N GLY A 292 22.96 27.76 -6.33
CA GLY A 292 23.58 28.64 -5.33
C GLY A 292 22.81 28.81 -4.01
N ASP A 293 21.86 27.95 -3.70
CA ASP A 293 21.10 27.94 -2.44
C ASP A 293 21.81 27.19 -1.28
N GLY A 294 22.88 26.46 -1.58
CA GLY A 294 23.70 25.74 -0.61
C GLY A 294 23.15 24.38 -0.16
N ILE A 295 22.18 23.79 -0.87
CA ILE A 295 21.63 22.45 -0.61
C ILE A 295 21.90 21.55 -1.82
N CYS A 296 22.41 20.34 -1.61
CA CYS A 296 22.67 19.39 -2.71
C CYS A 296 21.57 18.32 -2.83
N GLU A 297 20.63 18.49 -3.76
CA GLU A 297 19.47 17.62 -4.00
C GLU A 297 19.75 16.55 -5.07
N ARG A 298 20.37 15.43 -4.64
CA ARG A 298 20.76 14.32 -5.55
C ARG A 298 19.59 13.69 -6.32
N THR A 299 18.36 13.76 -5.80
CA THR A 299 17.14 13.27 -6.44
C THR A 299 16.70 14.12 -7.63
N LYS A 300 17.08 15.41 -7.65
CA LYS A 300 16.89 16.34 -8.78
C LYS A 300 18.11 16.43 -9.70
N ASN A 301 19.01 15.45 -9.62
CA ASN A 301 20.26 15.38 -10.36
C ASN A 301 21.28 16.49 -10.01
N GLU A 302 21.17 17.07 -8.81
CA GLU A 302 22.18 17.96 -8.28
C GLU A 302 23.38 17.16 -7.81
N ASN A 303 24.50 17.44 -8.46
CA ASN A 303 25.79 16.85 -8.16
C ASN A 303 26.86 17.84 -8.62
N CYS A 304 28.12 17.54 -8.35
CA CYS A 304 29.18 18.47 -8.69
C CYS A 304 29.42 18.70 -10.19
N MET A 305 28.78 17.93 -11.10
CA MET A 305 28.77 18.27 -12.53
C MET A 305 27.72 19.33 -12.88
N ASN A 306 26.58 19.33 -12.17
CA ASN A 306 25.40 20.12 -12.57
C ASN A 306 25.12 21.30 -11.63
N SER A 307 25.63 21.27 -10.39
CA SER A 307 25.30 22.24 -9.33
C SER A 307 26.54 22.59 -8.50
N LEU A 308 27.51 23.23 -9.15
CA LEU A 308 28.82 23.51 -8.52
C LEU A 308 28.73 24.43 -7.31
N ALA A 309 27.77 25.36 -7.27
CA ALA A 309 27.61 26.29 -6.16
C ALA A 309 26.99 25.64 -4.90
N ASP A 310 26.30 24.52 -5.05
CA ASP A 310 25.51 23.90 -3.96
C ASP A 310 26.11 22.59 -3.48
N CYS A 311 26.45 21.71 -4.43
CA CYS A 311 27.03 20.41 -4.16
C CYS A 311 28.55 20.43 -4.01
N CYS A 312 29.21 21.47 -4.50
CA CYS A 312 30.67 21.58 -4.49
C CYS A 312 31.24 23.00 -4.19
N PRO A 313 30.66 23.78 -3.25
CA PRO A 313 31.14 25.13 -2.97
C PRO A 313 32.55 25.18 -2.37
N ASP A 314 32.96 24.14 -1.64
CA ASP A 314 34.20 24.14 -0.84
C ASP A 314 35.22 23.07 -1.27
N CYS A 315 35.18 22.67 -2.55
CA CYS A 315 36.08 21.63 -3.05
C CYS A 315 37.58 21.98 -2.90
N GLY A 316 38.34 21.10 -2.26
CA GLY A 316 39.77 21.26 -1.97
C GLY A 316 40.06 21.85 -0.59
N ASN A 317 39.11 21.79 0.33
CA ASN A 317 39.24 22.27 1.70
C ASN A 317 39.94 21.26 2.65
N GLY A 318 40.21 20.05 2.18
CA GLY A 318 40.85 18.98 2.94
C GLY A 318 39.88 18.12 3.76
N LYS A 319 38.60 18.09 3.42
CA LYS A 319 37.56 17.20 3.97
C LYS A 319 36.64 16.76 2.84
N ILE A 320 36.02 15.59 2.98
CA ILE A 320 34.99 15.13 2.03
C ILE A 320 33.65 15.52 2.64
N ASP A 321 33.01 16.52 2.07
CA ASP A 321 31.72 17.05 2.50
C ASP A 321 30.54 16.36 1.79
N ALA A 322 29.30 16.60 2.24
CA ALA A 322 28.12 15.94 1.68
C ALA A 322 27.91 16.35 0.22
N GLY A 323 27.91 15.38 -0.70
CA GLY A 323 27.81 15.61 -2.15
C GLY A 323 29.14 15.44 -2.90
N GLU A 324 30.27 15.43 -2.20
CA GLU A 324 31.60 15.21 -2.78
C GLU A 324 31.95 13.71 -2.87
N GLU A 325 32.61 13.30 -3.95
CA GLU A 325 33.18 11.96 -4.07
C GLU A 325 34.62 11.89 -3.51
N CYS A 326 35.32 13.02 -3.54
CA CYS A 326 36.68 13.20 -3.06
C CYS A 326 36.98 14.68 -2.77
N ASP A 327 38.04 14.97 -2.02
CA ASP A 327 38.56 16.34 -1.85
C ASP A 327 40.09 16.33 -1.96
N GLY A 328 40.62 16.95 -3.01
CA GLY A 328 42.07 17.07 -3.24
C GLY A 328 42.77 15.71 -3.25
N THR A 329 43.47 15.37 -2.15
CA THR A 329 44.14 14.06 -1.97
C THR A 329 43.34 13.04 -1.18
N LEU A 330 42.20 13.42 -0.60
CA LEU A 330 41.28 12.55 0.11
C LEU A 330 40.32 11.90 -0.89
N LEU A 331 40.63 10.69 -1.32
CA LEU A 331 39.88 9.98 -2.36
C LEU A 331 38.82 9.01 -1.80
N ASN A 332 38.33 9.23 -0.57
CA ASN A 332 37.36 8.34 0.09
C ASN A 332 37.75 6.83 0.08
N ASN A 333 39.04 6.52 0.29
CA ASN A 333 39.60 5.16 0.17
C ASN A 333 39.46 4.48 -1.20
N GLN A 334 39.13 5.24 -2.24
CA GLN A 334 39.01 4.73 -3.61
C GLN A 334 40.39 4.57 -4.23
N THR A 335 40.58 3.44 -4.92
CA THR A 335 41.77 3.14 -5.72
C THR A 335 41.32 2.61 -7.08
N CYS A 336 42.18 2.72 -8.10
CA CYS A 336 41.89 2.15 -9.43
C CYS A 336 41.53 0.66 -9.29
N THR A 337 42.28 -0.09 -8.49
CA THR A 337 42.07 -1.52 -8.25
C THR A 337 40.78 -1.84 -7.49
N ASN A 338 40.34 -0.98 -6.56
CA ASN A 338 39.07 -1.16 -5.87
C ASN A 338 37.86 -0.81 -6.75
N ASN A 339 38.10 -0.15 -7.89
CA ASN A 339 37.09 0.16 -8.90
C ASN A 339 37.30 -0.65 -10.19
N CYS A 340 37.82 -1.88 -10.04
CA CYS A 340 37.98 -2.85 -11.14
C CYS A 340 38.93 -2.43 -12.29
N TRP A 341 39.82 -1.45 -12.10
CA TRP A 341 40.92 -1.17 -13.04
C TRP A 341 42.18 -1.98 -12.67
N GLU A 342 43.00 -2.37 -13.65
CA GLU A 342 44.22 -3.17 -13.42
C GLU A 342 45.29 -2.42 -12.61
N GLY A 343 45.26 -1.08 -12.61
CA GLY A 343 46.19 -0.25 -11.85
C GLY A 343 46.08 1.23 -12.16
N GLY A 344 47.12 2.00 -11.80
CA GLY A 344 47.19 3.44 -12.04
C GLY A 344 46.88 4.27 -10.79
N THR A 345 46.56 5.55 -11.00
CA THR A 345 46.28 6.51 -9.92
C THR A 345 44.98 7.24 -10.20
N ILE A 346 44.07 7.25 -9.23
CA ILE A 346 42.88 8.09 -9.24
C ILE A 346 43.29 9.51 -8.82
N ALA A 347 42.73 10.52 -9.48
CA ALA A 347 42.83 11.91 -9.05
C ALA A 347 41.46 12.41 -8.57
N CYS A 348 41.45 13.54 -7.86
CA CYS A 348 40.24 14.28 -7.59
C CYS A 348 40.19 15.49 -8.51
N THR A 349 39.08 15.69 -9.21
CA THR A 349 38.89 16.87 -10.06
C THR A 349 38.73 18.15 -9.22
N SER A 350 38.80 19.33 -9.86
CA SER A 350 38.44 20.61 -9.22
C SER A 350 36.95 20.73 -8.88
N TYR A 351 36.16 19.72 -9.24
CA TYR A 351 34.73 19.61 -8.96
C TYR A 351 34.47 18.45 -7.97
N CYS A 352 35.48 18.01 -7.22
CA CYS A 352 35.36 17.00 -6.17
C CYS A 352 34.71 15.66 -6.61
N MET A 353 34.94 15.32 -7.88
CA MET A 353 34.64 14.04 -8.48
C MET A 353 35.89 13.20 -8.69
N LEU A 354 35.75 11.87 -8.58
CA LEU A 354 36.84 10.95 -8.85
C LEU A 354 37.17 10.93 -10.34
N ASP A 355 38.42 11.24 -10.66
CA ASP A 355 38.97 11.18 -12.01
C ASP A 355 39.72 9.86 -12.21
N PHE A 356 39.10 8.98 -13.00
CA PHE A 356 39.65 7.68 -13.35
C PHE A 356 40.52 7.70 -14.62
N THR A 357 40.73 8.86 -15.27
CA THR A 357 41.55 8.95 -16.50
C THR A 357 43.02 8.57 -16.26
N GLY A 358 43.49 8.64 -15.02
CA GLY A 358 44.81 8.17 -14.58
C GLY A 358 44.89 6.67 -14.28
N CYS A 359 43.78 5.94 -14.35
CA CYS A 359 43.76 4.49 -14.21
C CYS A 359 44.18 3.79 -15.50
N THR A 360 44.75 2.60 -15.37
CA THR A 360 45.32 1.81 -16.46
C THR A 360 44.66 0.43 -16.53
N GLY A 361 44.55 -0.12 -17.74
CA GLY A 361 43.92 -1.42 -17.99
C GLY A 361 42.61 -1.28 -18.77
N THR A 362 41.92 -2.39 -19.00
CA THR A 362 40.52 -2.40 -19.42
C THR A 362 39.69 -2.20 -18.15
N GLY A 363 39.22 -0.96 -17.91
CA GLY A 363 38.29 -0.67 -16.82
C GLY A 363 36.93 -1.37 -17.01
N PRO A 364 35.93 -1.13 -16.15
CA PRO A 364 34.58 -1.68 -16.31
C PRO A 364 33.97 -1.24 -17.65
N VAL A 365 33.41 -2.19 -18.42
CA VAL A 365 32.87 -1.93 -19.76
C VAL A 365 31.44 -2.41 -19.86
N CYS A 366 30.52 -1.43 -19.89
CA CYS A 366 29.12 -1.71 -20.15
C CYS A 366 28.91 -2.40 -21.51
N GLY A 367 28.23 -3.54 -21.49
CA GLY A 367 27.95 -4.42 -22.62
C GLY A 367 28.95 -5.57 -22.80
N ASP A 368 29.74 -5.93 -21.79
CA ASP A 368 30.68 -7.06 -21.86
C ASP A 368 30.12 -8.38 -21.27
N SER A 369 28.84 -8.35 -20.88
CA SER A 369 28.07 -9.45 -20.28
C SER A 369 28.41 -9.80 -18.84
N THR A 370 29.22 -8.99 -18.14
CA THR A 370 29.53 -9.17 -16.72
C THR A 370 29.33 -7.86 -15.98
N ALA A 371 28.46 -7.83 -14.97
CA ALA A 371 28.23 -6.60 -14.21
C ALA A 371 29.37 -6.37 -13.20
N GLU A 372 30.34 -5.53 -13.56
CA GLU A 372 31.51 -5.27 -12.71
C GLU A 372 31.28 -4.25 -11.61
N CYS A 373 32.25 -4.09 -10.71
CA CYS A 373 32.25 -3.24 -9.50
C CYS A 373 31.23 -2.08 -9.50
N SER A 374 31.39 -1.11 -10.41
CA SER A 374 30.62 0.15 -10.48
C SER A 374 29.33 0.07 -11.29
N GLU A 375 29.10 -0.99 -12.04
CA GLU A 375 27.91 -1.16 -12.87
C GLU A 375 26.74 -1.66 -12.03
N LYS A 376 25.53 -1.14 -12.29
CA LYS A 376 24.32 -1.68 -11.64
C LYS A 376 23.85 -2.96 -12.32
N CYS A 377 24.14 -3.12 -13.60
CA CYS A 377 23.88 -4.30 -14.40
C CYS A 377 24.78 -4.30 -15.66
N ASP A 378 24.90 -5.44 -16.34
CA ASP A 378 25.43 -5.55 -17.70
C ASP A 378 24.67 -6.63 -18.47
N GLY A 379 23.97 -6.24 -19.54
CA GLY A 379 23.16 -7.18 -20.32
C GLY A 379 22.10 -7.87 -19.49
N SER A 380 22.30 -9.16 -19.19
CA SER A 380 21.42 -9.97 -18.31
C SER A 380 21.98 -10.20 -16.90
N ASP A 381 23.19 -9.71 -16.62
CA ASP A 381 23.77 -9.77 -15.28
C ASP A 381 23.26 -8.59 -14.44
N PHE A 382 22.29 -8.87 -13.58
CA PHE A 382 21.69 -7.89 -12.65
C PHE A 382 22.22 -8.04 -11.22
N LYS A 383 23.38 -8.70 -11.03
CA LYS A 383 23.94 -8.99 -9.69
C LYS A 383 22.95 -9.70 -8.75
N GLY A 384 22.12 -10.58 -9.31
CA GLY A 384 21.11 -11.35 -8.56
C GLY A 384 19.81 -10.60 -8.26
N LYS A 385 19.62 -9.39 -8.78
CA LYS A 385 18.33 -8.68 -8.72
C LYS A 385 17.35 -9.23 -9.76
N ASN A 386 16.06 -9.20 -9.42
CA ASN A 386 14.94 -9.58 -10.29
C ASN A 386 13.76 -8.61 -10.09
N CYS A 387 12.68 -8.74 -10.85
CA CYS A 387 11.50 -7.87 -10.74
C CYS A 387 10.89 -7.88 -9.31
N SER A 388 10.88 -9.03 -8.63
CA SER A 388 10.45 -9.16 -7.24
C SER A 388 11.31 -8.36 -6.26
N SER A 389 12.59 -8.13 -6.59
CA SER A 389 13.49 -7.27 -5.80
C SER A 389 13.11 -5.80 -5.85
N PHE A 390 12.18 -5.42 -6.73
CA PHE A 390 11.68 -4.05 -6.93
C PHE A 390 10.16 -3.95 -6.77
N GLY A 391 9.50 -4.94 -6.15
CA GLY A 391 8.06 -4.90 -5.87
C GLY A 391 7.15 -5.41 -6.98
N TYR A 392 7.69 -6.13 -7.97
CA TYR A 392 6.90 -6.68 -9.09
C TYR A 392 6.79 -8.21 -9.03
N GLU A 393 5.62 -8.77 -9.33
CA GLU A 393 5.35 -10.22 -9.31
C GLU A 393 6.13 -10.99 -10.36
N SER A 394 6.29 -10.40 -11.55
CA SER A 394 6.83 -11.09 -12.72
C SER A 394 7.52 -10.15 -13.70
N GLY A 395 7.96 -10.69 -14.84
CA GLY A 395 8.60 -9.95 -15.91
C GLY A 395 10.13 -10.02 -15.91
N SER A 396 10.77 -9.11 -16.63
CA SER A 396 12.21 -9.10 -16.86
C SER A 396 12.82 -7.72 -16.68
N LEU A 397 13.89 -7.64 -15.90
CA LEU A 397 14.70 -6.43 -15.81
C LEU A 397 15.40 -6.17 -17.15
N VAL A 398 15.58 -4.89 -17.48
CA VAL A 398 16.33 -4.45 -18.64
C VAL A 398 17.56 -3.69 -18.15
N CYS A 399 18.73 -4.02 -18.70
CA CYS A 399 19.94 -3.22 -18.46
C CYS A 399 20.11 -2.22 -19.60
N ARG A 400 20.10 -0.92 -19.27
CA ARG A 400 20.32 0.13 -20.27
C ARG A 400 21.80 0.21 -20.67
N SER A 401 22.09 0.85 -21.81
CA SER A 401 23.45 0.99 -22.36
C SER A 401 24.41 1.84 -21.53
N ASN A 402 23.90 2.49 -20.48
CA ASN A 402 24.65 3.23 -19.46
C ASN A 402 24.79 2.42 -18.14
N CYS A 403 24.46 1.13 -18.16
CA CYS A 403 24.59 0.21 -17.02
C CYS A 403 23.72 0.56 -15.80
N THR A 404 22.53 1.12 -16.08
CA THR A 404 21.45 1.29 -15.09
C THR A 404 20.35 0.25 -15.31
N ILE A 405 19.76 -0.23 -14.21
CA ILE A 405 18.61 -1.14 -14.24
C ILE A 405 17.36 -0.35 -14.60
N ASP A 406 16.55 -0.91 -15.49
CA ASP A 406 15.25 -0.42 -15.93
C ASP A 406 14.19 -1.50 -15.65
N THR A 407 13.11 -1.11 -14.97
CA THR A 407 12.03 -1.99 -14.52
C THR A 407 10.85 -2.03 -15.49
N VAL A 408 10.92 -1.35 -16.65
CA VAL A 408 9.81 -1.28 -17.63
C VAL A 408 9.36 -2.65 -18.17
N GLY A 409 10.19 -3.68 -18.06
CA GLY A 409 9.85 -5.06 -18.45
C GLY A 409 9.26 -5.91 -17.33
N CYS A 410 9.10 -5.36 -16.12
CA CYS A 410 8.45 -6.02 -15.00
C CYS A 410 6.93 -5.87 -15.07
N SER A 411 6.18 -6.80 -14.47
CA SER A 411 4.72 -6.86 -14.55
C SER A 411 4.09 -7.43 -13.28
N GLY A 412 2.87 -7.00 -12.97
CA GLY A 412 2.18 -7.25 -11.70
C GLY A 412 2.82 -6.41 -10.61
N PHE A 413 2.18 -5.32 -10.19
CA PHE A 413 2.64 -4.54 -9.05
C PHE A 413 2.16 -5.26 -7.79
N LEU A 414 3.09 -5.68 -6.93
CA LEU A 414 2.75 -6.37 -5.67
C LEU A 414 2.36 -5.34 -4.61
N TYR A 415 2.95 -4.14 -4.65
CA TYR A 415 2.61 -2.98 -3.83
C TYR A 415 3.28 -1.71 -4.38
N TYR A 416 2.56 -0.59 -4.38
CA TYR A 416 3.04 0.76 -4.72
C TYR A 416 4.00 1.33 -3.65
N ALA A 417 3.77 1.00 -2.38
CA ALA A 417 4.64 1.30 -1.27
C ALA A 417 4.45 0.27 -0.16
N PHE A 418 5.52 -0.06 0.56
CA PHE A 418 5.46 -1.00 1.69
C PHE A 418 6.50 -0.66 2.75
N SER A 419 6.14 -0.77 4.01
CA SER A 419 7.07 -0.83 5.13
C SER A 419 6.45 -1.48 6.36
N ASP A 420 7.11 -2.53 6.86
CA ASP A 420 6.89 -3.16 8.17
C ASP A 420 7.91 -2.67 9.22
N PHE A 421 8.67 -1.62 8.89
CA PHE A 421 9.71 -1.05 9.74
C PHE A 421 10.68 -2.08 10.36
N ALA A 422 11.03 -3.15 9.63
CA ALA A 422 11.92 -4.19 10.14
C ALA A 422 13.36 -3.71 10.45
N ASP A 423 13.78 -2.59 9.86
CA ASP A 423 15.12 -2.01 9.98
C ASP A 423 15.16 -0.79 10.90
N SER A 424 16.33 -0.54 11.51
CA SER A 424 16.54 0.60 12.43
C SER A 424 16.67 1.96 11.72
N ALA A 425 16.40 2.01 10.42
CA ALA A 425 16.44 3.20 9.58
C ALA A 425 15.16 3.24 8.73
N LEU A 426 14.67 4.45 8.45
CA LEU A 426 13.54 4.61 7.54
C LEU A 426 13.87 4.03 6.16
N PRO A 427 12.87 3.46 5.46
CA PRO A 427 13.06 3.03 4.08
C PRO A 427 13.44 4.21 3.17
N ASP A 428 14.11 3.92 2.06
CA ASP A 428 14.57 4.95 1.12
C ASP A 428 13.40 5.83 0.64
N GLY A 429 13.58 7.15 0.70
CA GLY A 429 12.59 8.15 0.30
C GLY A 429 11.54 8.51 1.36
N TRP A 430 11.45 7.73 2.44
CA TRP A 430 10.60 8.08 3.58
C TRP A 430 11.29 9.14 4.45
N THR A 431 10.51 10.07 4.98
CA THR A 431 11.02 11.15 5.83
C THR A 431 10.12 11.36 7.04
N MET A 432 10.67 11.85 8.14
CA MET A 432 9.90 12.22 9.33
C MET A 432 10.26 13.65 9.75
N ALA A 433 9.27 14.34 10.31
CA ALA A 433 9.42 15.66 10.89
C ALA A 433 8.63 15.78 12.20
N GLY A 434 9.04 16.72 13.04
CA GLY A 434 8.43 16.93 14.36
C GLY A 434 8.84 15.84 15.32
N GLU A 435 7.85 15.25 16.00
CA GLU A 435 8.12 14.28 17.08
C GLU A 435 8.11 12.82 16.62
N PHE A 436 7.62 12.53 15.41
CA PHE A 436 7.64 11.17 14.89
C PHE A 436 9.05 10.56 14.94
N ALA A 437 9.14 9.37 15.54
CA ALA A 437 10.36 8.62 15.71
C ALA A 437 10.14 7.15 15.35
N LEU A 438 11.18 6.54 14.77
CA LEU A 438 11.24 5.12 14.42
C LEU A 438 11.96 4.37 15.54
N GLY A 439 11.36 3.27 16.01
CA GLY A 439 11.97 2.42 17.02
C GLY A 439 10.95 1.57 17.78
N THR A 440 11.38 0.99 18.90
CA THR A 440 10.51 0.18 19.75
C THR A 440 9.92 1.07 20.86
N PRO A 441 8.59 1.03 21.08
CA PRO A 441 7.96 1.69 22.21
C PRO A 441 8.57 1.24 23.54
N THR A 442 8.86 2.21 24.41
CA THR A 442 9.48 2.01 25.73
C THR A 442 8.67 2.64 26.86
N SER A 443 7.65 3.43 26.54
CA SER A 443 6.71 3.95 27.53
C SER A 443 5.93 2.80 28.19
N VAL A 444 5.63 2.97 29.48
CA VAL A 444 4.85 1.99 30.25
C VAL A 444 3.34 2.10 30.01
N SER A 445 2.89 3.24 29.50
CA SER A 445 1.48 3.53 29.17
C SER A 445 1.20 3.45 27.67
N GLY A 446 2.24 3.46 26.84
CA GLY A 446 2.15 3.25 25.39
C GLY A 446 1.95 1.77 25.02
N PRO A 447 1.98 1.45 23.70
CA PRO A 447 1.85 0.08 23.24
C PRO A 447 2.98 -0.79 23.80
N SER A 448 2.66 -2.03 24.20
CA SER A 448 3.66 -2.97 24.77
C SER A 448 4.75 -3.39 23.78
N GLY A 449 4.56 -3.07 22.51
CA GLY A 449 5.46 -3.30 21.39
C GLY A 449 4.82 -2.81 20.10
N CYS A 450 5.62 -2.79 19.03
CA CYS A 450 5.12 -2.59 17.68
C CYS A 450 4.19 -3.73 17.25
N TYR A 451 3.38 -3.50 16.22
CA TYR A 451 2.46 -4.51 15.73
C TYR A 451 3.24 -5.67 15.11
N SER A 452 4.17 -5.34 14.21
CA SER A 452 5.22 -6.25 13.76
C SER A 452 6.53 -5.88 14.46
N THR A 453 7.33 -6.90 14.78
CA THR A 453 8.61 -6.66 15.46
C THR A 453 9.71 -6.44 14.42
N PRO A 454 10.68 -5.54 14.64
CA PRO A 454 11.04 -4.96 15.94
C PRO A 454 10.73 -3.46 16.12
N TYR A 455 10.44 -2.72 15.06
CA TYR A 455 10.26 -1.26 15.11
C TYR A 455 8.96 -0.85 14.46
N CYS A 456 8.51 0.35 14.80
CA CYS A 456 7.34 1.03 14.26
C CYS A 456 7.59 2.53 14.40
N VAL A 457 6.72 3.34 13.83
CA VAL A 457 6.82 4.80 13.92
C VAL A 457 5.79 5.32 14.91
N GLY A 458 6.20 6.19 15.82
CA GLY A 458 5.29 6.80 16.82
C GLY A 458 5.61 8.25 17.10
N THR A 459 4.63 9.03 17.53
CA THR A 459 4.80 10.45 17.88
C THR A 459 5.74 10.68 19.06
N ASP A 460 5.83 9.76 20.02
CA ASP A 460 6.93 9.67 20.98
C ASP A 460 7.03 8.21 21.44
N LEU A 461 8.17 7.56 21.24
CA LEU A 461 8.36 6.16 21.60
C LEU A 461 8.65 5.96 23.10
N ALA A 462 8.96 7.02 23.82
CA ALA A 462 9.41 6.96 25.21
C ALA A 462 8.46 7.67 26.20
N GLY A 463 7.37 8.27 25.73
CA GLY A 463 6.43 8.99 26.56
C GLY A 463 5.32 9.66 25.77
N GLU A 464 4.84 10.78 26.29
CA GLU A 464 3.70 11.52 25.73
C GLU A 464 4.14 12.55 24.67
N TYR A 465 3.32 12.76 23.64
CA TYR A 465 3.55 13.81 22.63
C TYR A 465 3.52 15.22 23.25
N ALA A 466 4.21 16.19 22.67
CA ALA A 466 4.20 17.57 23.15
C ALA A 466 2.92 18.32 22.80
N ASN A 467 2.67 19.42 23.53
CA ASN A 467 1.61 20.37 23.22
C ASN A 467 1.94 21.20 21.96
N SER A 468 0.89 21.66 21.29
CA SER A 468 0.91 22.62 20.18
C SER A 468 1.60 22.12 18.91
N LEU A 469 1.49 20.82 18.64
CA LEU A 469 1.94 20.21 17.39
C LEU A 469 0.99 20.59 16.25
N SER A 470 1.53 20.64 15.02
CA SER A 470 0.78 20.96 13.81
C SER A 470 0.99 19.88 12.76
N TYR A 471 -0.05 19.60 11.98
CA TYR A 471 0.00 18.66 10.85
C TYR A 471 1.12 19.00 9.85
N ASP A 472 1.45 20.28 9.68
CA ASP A 472 2.47 20.73 8.73
C ASP A 472 3.91 20.54 9.21
N THR A 473 4.11 20.27 10.50
CA THR A 473 5.44 20.16 11.10
C THR A 473 5.70 18.83 11.78
N THR A 474 4.66 18.04 12.04
CA THR A 474 4.74 16.75 12.73
C THR A 474 4.11 15.67 11.86
N TYR A 475 4.95 14.94 11.12
CA TYR A 475 4.50 13.92 10.19
C TYR A 475 5.54 12.83 9.90
N LEU A 476 5.06 11.67 9.48
CA LEU A 476 5.78 10.68 8.69
C LEU A 476 5.33 10.82 7.23
N LYS A 477 6.25 11.04 6.30
CA LYS A 477 5.98 11.25 4.87
C LYS A 477 6.59 10.14 4.04
N LEU A 478 5.78 9.56 3.17
CA LEU A 478 6.13 8.51 2.22
C LEU A 478 6.88 9.09 1.01
N PRO A 479 7.56 8.26 0.21
CA PRO A 479 8.10 8.67 -1.08
C PRO A 479 6.98 9.07 -2.05
N GLU A 480 7.37 9.57 -3.23
CA GLU A 480 6.45 9.69 -4.36
C GLU A 480 5.97 8.31 -4.80
N ILE A 481 4.66 8.20 -4.99
CA ILE A 481 3.94 6.98 -5.32
C ILE A 481 3.26 7.20 -6.67
N ASP A 482 3.64 6.42 -7.68
CA ASP A 482 3.05 6.50 -9.01
C ASP A 482 1.79 5.63 -9.11
N LEU A 483 0.62 6.28 -9.19
CA LEU A 483 -0.69 5.63 -9.37
C LEU A 483 -1.21 5.79 -10.81
N SER A 484 -0.34 6.12 -11.78
CA SER A 484 -0.74 6.41 -13.17
C SER A 484 -1.36 5.24 -13.91
N ILE A 485 -1.00 4.01 -13.52
CA ILE A 485 -1.51 2.76 -14.09
C ILE A 485 -2.38 1.97 -13.09
N ALA A 486 -2.67 2.55 -11.93
CA ALA A 486 -3.44 1.88 -10.89
C ALA A 486 -4.91 1.69 -11.29
N THR A 487 -5.55 0.63 -10.82
CA THR A 487 -6.96 0.33 -11.12
C THR A 487 -7.87 0.43 -9.90
N ALA A 488 -7.36 0.06 -8.73
CA ALA A 488 -8.04 0.09 -7.44
C ALA A 488 -7.00 0.18 -6.30
N PRO A 489 -6.21 1.26 -6.20
CA PRO A 489 -5.18 1.39 -5.19
C PRO A 489 -5.79 1.62 -3.80
N VAL A 490 -5.38 0.81 -2.84
CA VAL A 490 -5.79 0.88 -1.43
C VAL A 490 -4.55 0.85 -0.55
N MET A 491 -4.46 1.78 0.40
CA MET A 491 -3.47 1.74 1.47
C MET A 491 -4.05 1.08 2.71
N THR A 492 -3.34 0.13 3.31
CA THR A 492 -3.63 -0.37 4.66
C THR A 492 -2.44 -0.21 5.59
N PHE A 493 -2.70 -0.04 6.89
CA PHE A 493 -1.68 0.04 7.93
C PHE A 493 -2.28 -0.28 9.29
N TYR A 494 -1.47 -0.64 10.28
CA TYR A 494 -1.91 -0.80 11.66
C TYR A 494 -1.65 0.47 12.47
N GLY A 495 -2.64 0.89 13.26
CA GLY A 495 -2.57 2.10 14.08
C GLY A 495 -2.96 1.84 15.53
N TRP A 496 -2.21 2.43 16.46
CA TRP A 496 -2.50 2.48 17.89
C TRP A 496 -2.58 3.95 18.33
N VAL A 497 -3.63 4.36 19.02
CA VAL A 497 -3.91 5.78 19.30
C VAL A 497 -4.24 5.98 20.77
N ASP A 498 -3.58 6.94 21.42
CA ASP A 498 -3.98 7.51 22.70
C ASP A 498 -3.78 9.02 22.62
N ALA A 499 -4.85 9.75 22.29
CA ALA A 499 -4.84 11.19 22.09
C ALA A 499 -6.05 11.84 22.77
N GLU A 500 -5.97 13.13 23.08
CA GLU A 500 -7.09 13.86 23.68
C GLU A 500 -8.30 13.87 22.73
N SER A 501 -9.39 13.20 23.13
CA SER A 501 -10.55 12.90 22.27
C SER A 501 -11.25 14.10 21.63
N CYS A 502 -11.11 15.30 22.22
CA CYS A 502 -11.78 16.48 21.71
C CYS A 502 -10.95 17.21 20.67
N CYS A 503 -9.63 17.00 20.68
CA CYS A 503 -8.73 18.09 20.36
C CYS A 503 -7.38 17.64 19.82
N ASP A 504 -6.96 16.38 19.91
CA ASP A 504 -5.67 15.93 19.38
C ASP A 504 -5.87 14.74 18.48
N GLY A 505 -5.05 14.55 17.45
CA GLY A 505 -5.24 13.41 16.58
C GLY A 505 -4.41 13.39 15.30
N GLY A 506 -4.44 12.23 14.68
CA GLY A 506 -3.70 11.89 13.47
C GLY A 506 -4.59 11.81 12.24
N LYS A 507 -4.07 12.25 11.09
CA LYS A 507 -4.72 12.12 9.78
C LYS A 507 -3.75 11.58 8.75
N VAL A 508 -4.31 10.95 7.72
CA VAL A 508 -3.59 10.75 6.47
C VAL A 508 -3.91 11.93 5.57
N GLN A 509 -2.86 12.54 5.03
CA GLN A 509 -2.95 13.63 4.08
C GLN A 509 -2.22 13.25 2.80
N ILE A 510 -2.70 13.75 1.68
CA ILE A 510 -2.19 13.43 0.35
C ILE A 510 -1.88 14.70 -0.41
N SER A 511 -0.89 14.61 -1.28
CA SER A 511 -0.36 15.68 -2.11
C SER A 511 -0.25 15.19 -3.54
N ASN A 512 -0.68 16.02 -4.49
CA ASN A 512 -0.52 15.79 -5.94
C ASN A 512 0.51 16.75 -6.57
N ASP A 513 1.29 17.46 -5.75
CA ASP A 513 2.23 18.51 -6.17
C ASP A 513 3.66 18.25 -5.67
N GLY A 514 4.04 16.98 -5.56
CA GLY A 514 5.38 16.56 -5.09
C GLY A 514 5.61 16.77 -3.60
N GLY A 515 4.54 16.87 -2.80
CA GLY A 515 4.60 17.06 -1.35
C GLY A 515 4.77 18.52 -0.92
N ILE A 516 4.36 19.50 -1.75
CA ILE A 516 4.38 20.93 -1.41
C ILE A 516 3.14 21.28 -0.58
N THR A 517 1.96 20.92 -1.06
CA THR A 517 0.69 21.10 -0.35
C THR A 517 0.04 19.75 -0.06
N PHE A 518 -0.62 19.67 1.09
CA PHE A 518 -1.28 18.46 1.54
C PHE A 518 -2.74 18.75 1.88
N VAL A 519 -3.62 17.90 1.37
CA VAL A 519 -5.05 17.90 1.69
C VAL A 519 -5.39 16.66 2.52
N ASP A 520 -6.38 16.81 3.41
CA ASP A 520 -6.89 15.67 4.18
C ASP A 520 -7.58 14.68 3.24
N ILE A 521 -7.31 13.39 3.39
CA ILE A 521 -8.12 12.38 2.72
C ILE A 521 -9.54 12.42 3.32
N PRO A 522 -10.62 12.44 2.51
CA PRO A 522 -11.98 12.48 3.01
C PRO A 522 -12.29 11.35 3.99
N THR A 523 -13.07 11.65 5.03
CA THR A 523 -13.51 10.64 6.01
C THR A 523 -14.28 9.47 5.38
N SER A 524 -14.91 9.67 4.21
CA SER A 524 -15.58 8.62 3.45
C SER A 524 -14.63 7.63 2.78
N GLU A 525 -13.36 8.00 2.61
CA GLU A 525 -12.33 7.18 1.95
C GLU A 525 -11.42 6.48 2.96
N VAL A 526 -11.68 6.62 4.27
CA VAL A 526 -10.87 5.99 5.32
C VAL A 526 -11.72 5.13 6.26
N SER A 527 -11.17 4.01 6.71
CA SER A 527 -11.78 3.10 7.65
C SER A 527 -10.75 2.70 8.73
N PRO A 528 -11.06 2.77 10.04
CA PRO A 528 -12.23 3.39 10.63
C PRO A 528 -12.34 4.88 10.27
N ALA A 529 -13.57 5.39 10.17
CA ALA A 529 -13.81 6.80 9.88
C ALA A 529 -13.21 7.72 10.96
N TYR A 530 -12.66 8.87 10.55
CA TYR A 530 -12.19 9.91 11.47
C TYR A 530 -13.26 10.33 12.47
N GLN A 531 -12.89 10.51 13.75
CA GLN A 531 -13.82 10.95 14.80
C GLN A 531 -13.92 12.49 14.86
N GLY A 532 -14.20 13.11 13.70
CA GLY A 532 -14.42 14.55 13.56
C GLY A 532 -13.24 15.29 12.91
N THR A 533 -13.09 16.57 13.25
CA THR A 533 -12.16 17.49 12.57
C THR A 533 -10.69 17.10 12.72
N TYR A 534 -10.34 16.30 13.73
CA TYR A 534 -8.95 16.05 14.12
C TYR A 534 -8.42 14.67 13.73
N GLY A 535 -9.19 13.92 12.93
CA GLY A 535 -8.77 12.62 12.42
C GLY A 535 -9.07 11.50 13.42
N TRP A 536 -8.13 10.56 13.57
CA TRP A 536 -8.17 9.55 14.62
C TRP A 536 -7.71 10.17 15.95
N THR A 537 -8.61 10.15 16.92
CA THR A 537 -8.48 10.78 18.23
C THR A 537 -9.03 9.85 19.32
N GLY A 538 -8.80 10.21 20.58
CA GLY A 538 -9.25 9.44 21.73
C GLY A 538 -8.35 8.25 22.02
N VAL A 539 -8.91 7.30 22.76
CA VAL A 539 -8.16 6.16 23.30
C VAL A 539 -8.57 4.90 22.54
N ASN A 540 -7.69 4.44 21.65
CA ASN A 540 -7.71 3.13 21.02
C ASN A 540 -6.35 2.46 21.25
N THR A 541 -6.20 1.82 22.41
CA THR A 541 -4.97 1.19 22.87
C THR A 541 -4.78 -0.24 22.35
N THR A 542 -5.44 -0.57 21.23
CA THR A 542 -5.26 -1.81 20.49
C THR A 542 -4.84 -1.48 19.06
N TRP A 543 -3.81 -2.16 18.57
CA TRP A 543 -3.41 -2.07 17.16
C TRP A 543 -4.59 -2.46 16.27
N THR A 544 -5.09 -1.50 15.51
CA THR A 544 -6.26 -1.64 14.65
C THR A 544 -5.82 -1.42 13.21
N GLN A 545 -6.26 -2.28 12.29
CA GLN A 545 -6.01 -2.04 10.87
C GLN A 545 -6.84 -0.85 10.40
N HIS A 546 -6.19 0.02 9.64
CA HIS A 546 -6.78 1.15 8.96
C HIS A 546 -6.65 0.93 7.46
N THR A 547 -7.66 1.37 6.71
CA THR A 547 -7.74 1.30 5.26
C THR A 547 -8.00 2.70 4.73
N VAL A 548 -7.34 3.03 3.62
CA VAL A 548 -7.47 4.30 2.93
C VAL A 548 -7.62 4.01 1.44
N ASN A 549 -8.78 4.33 0.89
CA ASN A 549 -9.06 4.17 -0.53
C ASN A 549 -8.41 5.31 -1.32
N LEU A 550 -7.57 4.98 -2.31
CA LEU A 550 -6.84 5.95 -3.13
C LEU A 550 -7.36 6.03 -4.57
N THR A 551 -8.52 5.42 -4.87
CA THR A 551 -9.11 5.38 -6.22
C THR A 551 -9.29 6.78 -6.83
N SER A 552 -9.63 7.77 -6.00
CA SER A 552 -9.77 9.18 -6.41
C SER A 552 -8.48 9.81 -6.95
N TYR A 553 -7.33 9.15 -6.80
CA TYR A 553 -6.00 9.63 -7.16
C TYR A 553 -5.35 8.84 -8.30
N ILE A 554 -6.05 7.85 -8.87
CA ILE A 554 -5.60 7.12 -10.07
C ILE A 554 -5.24 8.10 -11.19
N GLY A 555 -4.17 7.80 -11.93
CA GLY A 555 -3.67 8.65 -13.01
C GLY A 555 -2.62 9.68 -12.58
N ASN A 556 -2.32 9.80 -11.28
CA ASN A 556 -1.39 10.78 -10.73
C ASN A 556 -0.21 10.14 -9.99
N THR A 557 0.87 10.90 -9.85
CA THR A 557 1.91 10.62 -8.85
C THR A 557 1.59 11.40 -7.59
N VAL A 558 1.51 10.73 -6.44
CA VAL A 558 1.09 11.30 -5.16
C VAL A 558 2.16 11.18 -4.08
N VAL A 559 2.11 12.05 -3.09
CA VAL A 559 2.88 11.92 -1.84
C VAL A 559 1.90 11.83 -0.68
N ILE A 560 2.07 10.81 0.16
CA ILE A 560 1.20 10.58 1.33
C ILE A 560 1.98 10.91 2.60
N ARG A 561 1.32 11.50 3.59
CA ARG A 561 1.87 11.67 4.94
C ARG A 561 0.87 11.31 6.02
N PHE A 562 1.37 10.71 7.08
CA PHE A 562 0.70 10.56 8.36
C PHE A 562 1.05 11.77 9.21
N ALA A 563 0.08 12.65 9.46
CA ALA A 563 0.30 13.92 10.15
C ALA A 563 -0.42 13.92 11.50
N PHE A 564 0.22 14.47 12.53
CA PHE A 564 -0.34 14.55 13.88
C PHE A 564 -0.35 15.98 14.39
N ARG A 565 -1.37 16.33 15.19
CA ARG A 565 -1.43 17.63 15.87
C ARG A 565 -1.89 17.49 17.32
N SER A 566 -1.57 18.50 18.11
CA SER A 566 -2.05 18.65 19.48
C SER A 566 -2.42 20.10 19.80
N ASP A 567 -3.28 20.29 20.79
CA ASP A 567 -3.65 21.60 21.30
C ASP A 567 -2.64 22.13 22.37
N SER A 568 -2.96 23.20 23.09
CA SER A 568 -2.04 23.79 24.09
C SER A 568 -1.95 23.06 25.43
N SER A 569 -2.72 21.99 25.65
CA SER A 569 -2.81 21.27 26.91
C SER A 569 -3.22 19.81 26.71
N VAL A 570 -2.95 18.97 27.72
CA VAL A 570 -3.27 17.53 27.71
C VAL A 570 -2.45 16.80 26.65
N THR A 571 -1.61 15.90 27.15
CA THR A 571 -0.73 15.08 26.34
C THR A 571 -0.95 13.64 26.76
N ASN A 572 -0.84 12.73 25.80
CA ASN A 572 -1.00 11.29 26.00
C ASN A 572 0.07 10.59 25.14
N GLU A 573 0.05 9.25 25.05
CA GLU A 573 1.10 8.48 24.36
C GLU A 573 1.16 8.75 22.84
N GLY A 574 0.04 9.14 22.24
CA GLY A 574 -0.03 9.63 20.87
C GLY A 574 -0.38 8.57 19.85
N TRP A 575 0.22 8.65 18.66
CA TRP A 575 -0.15 7.80 17.53
C TRP A 575 1.04 6.99 17.04
N PHE A 576 0.86 5.67 16.99
CA PHE A 576 1.83 4.70 16.51
C PHE A 576 1.29 4.02 15.26
N ILE A 577 2.16 3.81 14.29
CA ILE A 577 1.86 3.35 12.93
C ILE A 577 2.84 2.24 12.57
N ASP A 578 2.32 1.20 11.96
CA ASP A 578 3.10 0.02 11.56
C ASP A 578 2.49 -0.66 10.33
N ASP A 579 3.24 -1.54 9.67
CA ASP A 579 2.81 -2.38 8.55
C ASP A 579 2.04 -1.61 7.45
N ILE A 580 2.64 -0.54 6.94
CA ILE A 580 2.05 0.24 5.85
C ILE A 580 2.22 -0.51 4.53
N ILE A 581 1.14 -0.70 3.80
CA ILE A 581 1.12 -1.25 2.45
C ILE A 581 0.18 -0.42 1.57
N ILE A 582 0.55 -0.23 0.31
CA ILE A 582 -0.30 0.34 -0.74
C ILE A 582 -0.29 -0.65 -1.89
N GLU A 583 -1.43 -1.19 -2.26
CA GLU A 583 -1.55 -2.25 -3.28
C GLU A 583 -2.88 -2.14 -4.02
N GLU A 584 -3.08 -2.97 -5.04
CA GLU A 584 -4.37 -3.11 -5.73
C GLU A 584 -5.31 -3.99 -4.90
N GLN A 585 -6.60 -3.65 -4.84
CA GLN A 585 -7.62 -4.48 -4.18
C GLN A 585 -8.87 -4.76 -5.02
#